data_AF-A0A960ZE44-F1
#
_entry.id   AF-A0A960ZE44-F1
#
_cell.length_a   1.000
_cell.length_b   1.000
_cell.length_c   1.000
_cell.angle_alpha   90.00
_cell.angle_beta   90.00
_cell.angle_gamma   90.00
#
_symmetry.space_group_name_H-M   'P 1'
#
loop_
_entity.id
_entity.type
_entity.pdbx_description
1 polymer ?
#
loop_
_entity_poly.entity_id
_entity_poly.type
_entity_poly.pdbx_seq_one_letter_code
_entity_poly.pdbx_strand_id
1 'polypeptide(L)'
;KDFFLSDIDDSKKLTQSNRVALCNKLLLHCGVHVGIGLVSPQIIDKINILQATKVAMAEAVLNLPVCPDHLLIDGLLLDSVSISQTKIIKGDSLSLSIASASIIAKVVRDTIMEEYDASEQKYGFARHKGYGTREHLNALRKFGSSTIHRKSFSPVREMCAGGAI
;
A
#
# COMPACT_ATOMS: atom_id res chain seq x y z
N LYS A 1 -12.79 13.29 -23.71
CA LYS A 1 -13.96 12.45 -23.42
C LYS A 1 -13.87 12.05 -21.97
N ASP A 2 -14.89 12.42 -21.21
CA ASP A 2 -14.85 12.75 -19.78
C ASP A 2 -14.33 11.62 -18.90
N PHE A 3 -13.31 11.94 -18.10
CA PHE A 3 -12.88 11.13 -16.98
C PHE A 3 -14.05 11.09 -15.99
N PHE A 4 -14.82 10.00 -15.97
CA PHE A 4 -15.99 9.89 -15.10
C PHE A 4 -15.53 9.74 -13.64
N LEU A 5 -15.32 10.91 -13.03
CA LEU A 5 -15.01 11.16 -11.62
C LEU A 5 -15.99 10.47 -10.66
N SER A 6 -17.21 10.19 -11.13
CA SER A 6 -18.28 9.54 -10.36
C SER A 6 -17.93 8.14 -9.88
N ASP A 7 -17.00 7.45 -10.56
CA ASP A 7 -16.66 6.06 -10.24
C ASP A 7 -15.52 5.95 -9.21
N ILE A 8 -14.87 7.07 -8.87
CA ILE A 8 -13.78 7.12 -7.88
C ILE A 8 -14.37 7.41 -6.51
N ASP A 9 -14.38 6.39 -5.66
CA ASP A 9 -14.72 6.45 -4.24
C ASP A 9 -13.59 5.77 -3.44
N ASP A 10 -13.72 5.71 -2.11
CA ASP A 10 -12.83 4.99 -1.21
C ASP A 10 -12.52 3.60 -1.77
N SER A 11 -11.23 3.34 -2.01
CA SER A 11 -10.74 2.08 -2.59
C SER A 11 -11.23 0.84 -1.86
N LYS A 12 -11.57 0.94 -0.57
CA LYS A 12 -12.09 -0.17 0.25
C LYS A 12 -13.54 -0.52 -0.07
N LYS A 13 -14.33 0.43 -0.60
CA LYS A 13 -15.72 0.20 -1.02
C LYS A 13 -15.82 -0.42 -2.41
N LEU A 14 -14.76 -0.31 -3.20
CA LEU A 14 -14.68 -0.87 -4.55
C LEU A 14 -14.33 -2.36 -4.52
N THR A 15 -14.97 -3.14 -5.41
CA THR A 15 -14.58 -4.52 -5.68
C THR A 15 -13.18 -4.55 -6.31
N GLN A 16 -12.49 -5.69 -6.23
CA GLN A 16 -11.15 -5.83 -6.83
C GLN A 16 -11.18 -5.59 -8.35
N SER A 17 -12.18 -6.11 -9.06
CA SER A 17 -12.34 -5.89 -10.50
C SER A 17 -12.51 -4.40 -10.84
N ASN A 18 -13.35 -3.69 -10.07
CA ASN A 18 -13.58 -2.25 -10.28
C ASN A 18 -12.31 -1.43 -9.98
N ARG A 19 -11.58 -1.77 -8.90
CA ARG A 19 -10.30 -1.12 -8.60
C ARG A 19 -9.29 -1.28 -9.72
N VAL A 20 -9.14 -2.49 -10.28
CA VAL A 20 -8.21 -2.74 -11.40
C VAL A 20 -8.63 -1.97 -12.64
N ALA A 21 -9.92 -1.96 -12.99
CA ALA A 21 -10.43 -1.19 -14.12
C ALA A 21 -10.17 0.32 -13.96
N LEU A 22 -10.41 0.86 -12.75
CA LEU A 22 -10.15 2.28 -12.44
C LEU A 22 -8.66 2.61 -12.45
N CYS A 23 -7.81 1.74 -11.89
CA CYS A 23 -6.35 1.89 -11.95
C CYS A 23 -5.86 1.97 -13.40
N ASN A 24 -6.33 1.07 -14.27
CA ASN A 24 -5.98 1.12 -15.70
C ASN A 24 -6.45 2.40 -16.37
N LYS A 25 -7.67 2.88 -16.08
CA LYS A 25 -8.17 4.16 -16.58
C LYS A 25 -7.31 5.34 -16.11
N LEU A 26 -6.91 5.35 -14.83
CA LEU A 26 -6.03 6.37 -14.25
C LEU A 26 -4.67 6.40 -14.95
N LEU A 27 -4.05 5.23 -15.15
CA LEU A 27 -2.73 5.10 -15.78
C LEU A 27 -2.72 5.49 -17.26
N LEU A 28 -3.84 5.32 -17.97
CA LEU A 28 -3.98 5.71 -19.38
C LEU A 28 -4.36 7.19 -19.58
N HIS A 29 -4.71 7.90 -18.50
CA HIS A 29 -5.17 9.28 -18.61
C HIS A 29 -3.99 10.24 -18.72
N CYS A 30 -3.92 11.03 -19.79
CA CYS A 30 -2.78 11.91 -20.09
C CYS A 30 -2.51 13.01 -19.05
N GLY A 31 -3.51 13.37 -18.24
CA GLY A 31 -3.37 14.35 -17.16
C GLY A 31 -2.92 13.75 -15.81
N VAL A 32 -2.74 12.42 -15.73
CA VAL A 32 -2.39 11.72 -14.49
C VAL A 32 -0.96 11.23 -14.58
N HIS A 33 -0.13 11.70 -13.66
CA HIS A 33 1.24 11.23 -13.48
C HIS A 33 1.33 10.45 -12.17
N VAL A 34 2.03 9.32 -12.19
CA VAL A 34 2.07 8.38 -11.07
C VAL A 34 3.52 8.08 -10.72
N GLY A 35 3.85 8.29 -9.46
CA GLY A 35 5.06 7.78 -8.82
C GLY A 35 4.69 6.76 -7.76
N ILE A 36 5.47 5.69 -7.65
CA ILE A 36 5.25 4.60 -6.69
C ILE A 36 6.48 4.52 -5.79
N GLY A 37 6.27 4.43 -4.48
CA GLY A 37 7.32 4.16 -3.50
C GLY A 37 7.05 2.86 -2.76
N LEU A 38 8.10 2.10 -2.49
CA LEU A 38 8.01 0.75 -1.92
C LEU A 38 9.06 0.59 -0.82
N VAL A 39 8.61 0.18 0.36
CA VAL A 39 9.50 -0.05 1.50
C VAL A 39 9.40 -1.51 1.95
N SER A 40 10.57 -2.15 2.07
CA SER A 40 10.65 -3.57 2.39
C SER A 40 10.26 -3.86 3.85
N PRO A 41 9.82 -5.09 4.16
CA PRO A 41 9.54 -5.52 5.53
C PRO A 41 10.72 -5.32 6.49
N GLN A 42 11.96 -5.50 6.01
CA GLN A 42 13.18 -5.31 6.80
C GLN A 42 13.35 -3.85 7.23
N ILE A 43 13.06 -2.90 6.32
CA ILE A 43 13.09 -1.48 6.67
C ILE A 43 11.95 -1.16 7.63
N ILE A 44 10.73 -1.66 7.39
CA ILE A 44 9.59 -1.49 8.30
C ILE A 44 9.95 -1.96 9.72
N ASP A 45 10.59 -3.13 9.85
CA ASP A 45 11.01 -3.67 11.14
C ASP A 45 12.07 -2.81 11.83
N LYS A 46 12.93 -2.12 11.05
CA LYS A 46 13.99 -1.24 11.57
C LYS A 46 13.47 0.13 12.02
N ILE A 47 12.58 0.74 11.25
CA ILE A 47 12.18 2.14 11.45
C ILE A 47 10.73 2.33 11.88
N ASN A 48 9.97 1.25 12.09
CA ASN A 48 8.52 1.21 12.31
C ASN A 48 7.65 1.62 11.11
N ILE A 49 6.37 1.25 11.16
CA ILE A 49 5.42 1.41 10.05
C ILE A 49 5.08 2.87 9.74
N LEU A 50 5.09 3.75 10.74
CA LEU A 50 4.79 5.17 10.52
C LEU A 50 5.91 5.82 9.71
N GLN A 51 7.17 5.60 10.10
CA GLN A 51 8.31 6.15 9.35
C GLN A 51 8.46 5.48 7.98
N ALA A 52 8.26 4.16 7.89
CA ALA A 52 8.27 3.46 6.61
C ALA A 52 7.20 4.00 5.65
N THR A 53 6.01 4.34 6.16
CA THR A 53 4.97 5.00 5.36
C THR A 53 5.45 6.35 4.84
N LYS A 54 6.08 7.19 5.69
CA LYS A 54 6.65 8.48 5.25
C LYS A 54 7.74 8.30 4.18
N VAL A 55 8.62 7.31 4.34
CA VAL A 55 9.66 6.99 3.36
C VAL A 55 9.05 6.58 2.02
N ALA A 56 8.07 5.67 2.03
CA ALA A 56 7.38 5.24 0.81
C ALA A 56 6.67 6.42 0.11
N MET A 57 6.03 7.31 0.87
CA MET A 57 5.39 8.50 0.31
C MET A 57 6.40 9.48 -0.28
N ALA A 58 7.54 9.72 0.38
CA ALA A 58 8.60 10.58 -0.14
C ALA A 58 9.22 10.00 -1.43
N GLU A 59 9.46 8.68 -1.46
CA GLU A 59 9.91 7.97 -2.66
C GLU A 59 8.89 8.06 -3.80
N ALA A 60 7.60 7.92 -3.50
CA ALA A 60 6.54 8.09 -4.50
C ALA A 60 6.55 9.50 -5.12
N VAL A 61 6.81 10.55 -4.33
CA VAL A 61 6.96 11.92 -4.84
C VAL A 61 8.20 12.06 -5.72
N LEU A 62 9.34 11.48 -5.32
CA LEU A 62 10.57 11.51 -6.12
C LEU A 62 10.45 10.76 -7.45
N ASN A 63 9.65 9.70 -7.47
CA ASN A 63 9.39 8.89 -8.67
C ASN A 63 8.31 9.49 -9.59
N LEU A 64 7.74 10.65 -9.26
CA LEU A 64 6.85 11.34 -10.18
C LEU A 64 7.65 11.87 -11.39
N PRO A 65 7.15 11.68 -12.62
CA PRO A 65 7.80 12.24 -13.81
C PRO A 65 7.71 13.77 -13.89
N VAL A 66 6.84 14.39 -13.08
CA VAL A 66 6.64 15.84 -13.00
C VAL A 66 6.65 16.26 -11.54
N CYS A 67 7.40 17.31 -11.21
CA CYS A 67 7.41 17.87 -9.87
C CYS A 67 6.06 18.57 -9.58
N PRO A 68 5.31 18.16 -8.53
CA PRO A 68 4.05 18.80 -8.19
C PRO A 68 4.26 20.13 -7.47
N ASP A 69 3.36 21.09 -7.68
CA ASP A 69 3.38 22.37 -6.96
C ASP A 69 2.97 22.24 -5.49
N HIS A 70 2.07 21.30 -5.18
CA HIS A 70 1.51 21.09 -3.86
C HIS A 70 1.07 19.63 -3.63
N LEU A 71 1.20 19.13 -2.40
CA LEU A 71 0.83 17.78 -2.01
C LEU A 71 -0.43 17.75 -1.15
N LEU A 72 -1.40 16.92 -1.52
CA LEU A 72 -2.54 16.56 -0.65
C LEU A 72 -2.28 15.19 -0.06
N ILE A 73 -2.18 15.08 1.26
CA ILE A 73 -1.73 13.86 1.94
C ILE A 73 -2.78 13.43 2.98
N ASP A 74 -3.15 12.15 2.97
CA ASP A 74 -4.10 11.60 3.93
C ASP A 74 -3.43 11.41 5.30
N GLY A 75 -3.90 12.17 6.30
CA GLY A 75 -3.57 11.98 7.71
C GLY A 75 -2.12 12.29 8.13
N LEU A 76 -1.21 12.64 7.21
CA LEU A 76 0.22 12.82 7.48
C LEU A 76 0.82 14.07 6.82
N LEU A 77 2.04 14.42 7.24
CA LEU A 77 2.94 15.37 6.60
C LEU A 77 4.32 14.71 6.43
N LEU A 78 5.05 15.12 5.40
CA LEU A 78 6.36 14.58 5.06
C LEU A 78 7.45 15.62 5.35
N ASP A 79 8.13 15.45 6.48
CA ASP A 79 9.17 16.39 6.92
C ASP A 79 10.40 16.40 6.00
N SER A 80 10.60 15.31 5.23
CA SER A 80 11.69 15.16 4.26
C SER A 80 11.40 15.76 2.88
N VAL A 81 10.22 16.35 2.67
CA VAL A 81 9.78 16.88 1.37
C VAL A 81 9.53 18.37 1.50
N SER A 82 10.23 19.18 0.71
CA SER A 82 10.15 20.64 0.74
C SER A 82 8.96 21.23 -0.03
N ILE A 83 8.26 20.42 -0.82
CA ILE A 83 7.05 20.83 -1.55
C ILE A 83 5.97 21.17 -0.52
N SER A 84 5.18 22.22 -0.80
CA SER A 84 4.06 22.62 0.06
C SER A 84 3.03 21.49 0.21
N GLN A 85 2.45 21.35 1.40
CA GLN A 85 1.61 20.19 1.74
C GLN A 85 0.35 20.60 2.51
N THR A 86 -0.76 19.92 2.22
CA THR A 86 -1.98 19.96 3.03
C THR A 86 -2.28 18.56 3.53
N LYS A 87 -2.31 18.41 4.85
CA LYS A 87 -2.82 17.21 5.52
C LYS A 87 -4.35 17.23 5.49
N ILE A 88 -4.96 16.18 4.96
CA ILE A 88 -6.41 15.99 4.94
C ILE A 88 -6.73 14.74 5.75
N ILE A 89 -7.62 14.83 6.73
CA ILE A 89 -8.07 13.66 7.49
C ILE A 89 -9.20 12.98 6.72
N LYS A 90 -9.11 11.66 6.48
CA LYS A 90 -10.04 10.91 5.61
C LYS A 90 -10.01 11.45 4.17
N GLY A 91 -8.79 11.72 3.70
CA GLY A 91 -8.58 12.37 2.41
C GLY A 91 -9.11 11.57 1.22
N ASP A 92 -9.14 10.24 1.34
CA ASP A 92 -9.74 9.34 0.34
C ASP A 92 -11.23 9.63 0.06
N SER A 93 -11.97 10.13 1.04
CA SER A 93 -13.38 10.52 0.89
C SER A 93 -13.60 11.99 0.49
N LEU A 94 -12.55 12.82 0.58
CA LEU A 94 -12.65 14.28 0.43
C LEU A 94 -11.85 14.84 -0.75
N SER A 95 -10.91 14.07 -1.30
CA SER A 95 -10.02 14.48 -2.37
C SER A 95 -9.91 13.37 -3.41
N LEU A 96 -10.27 13.72 -4.64
CA LEU A 96 -10.13 12.83 -5.78
C LEU A 96 -8.68 12.36 -5.98
N SER A 97 -7.70 13.25 -5.82
CA SER A 97 -6.29 12.91 -5.99
C SER A 97 -5.84 11.86 -4.96
N ILE A 98 -6.28 12.01 -3.71
CA ILE A 98 -6.01 11.04 -2.64
C ILE A 98 -6.74 9.72 -2.91
N ALA A 99 -8.02 9.77 -3.30
CA ALA A 99 -8.80 8.59 -3.65
C ALA A 99 -8.12 7.80 -4.80
N SER A 100 -7.70 8.49 -5.85
CA SER A 100 -6.98 7.93 -7.00
C SER A 100 -5.66 7.28 -6.59
N ALA A 101 -4.86 7.98 -5.77
CA ALA A 101 -3.61 7.43 -5.25
C ALA A 101 -3.86 6.17 -4.40
N SER A 102 -4.93 6.15 -3.58
CA SER A 102 -5.30 5.00 -2.76
C SER A 102 -5.68 3.77 -3.61
N ILE A 103 -6.38 3.97 -4.73
CA ILE A 103 -6.75 2.90 -5.68
C ILE A 103 -5.49 2.32 -6.29
N ILE A 104 -4.59 3.17 -6.82
CA ILE A 104 -3.35 2.73 -7.46
C ILE A 104 -2.48 1.98 -6.45
N ALA A 105 -2.25 2.55 -5.27
CA ALA A 105 -1.46 1.91 -4.22
C ALA A 105 -2.03 0.54 -3.82
N LYS A 106 -3.37 0.42 -3.73
CA LYS A 106 -4.03 -0.84 -3.40
C LYS A 106 -3.85 -1.89 -4.50
N VAL A 107 -4.00 -1.50 -5.77
CA VAL A 107 -3.82 -2.42 -6.90
C VAL A 107 -2.37 -2.90 -6.98
N VAL A 108 -1.40 -1.99 -6.96
CA VAL A 108 0.04 -2.34 -6.97
C VAL A 108 0.39 -3.29 -5.84
N ARG A 109 -0.06 -2.97 -4.63
CA ARG A 109 0.24 -3.79 -3.45
C ARG A 109 -0.43 -5.16 -3.49
N ASP A 110 -1.64 -5.27 -4.03
CA ASP A 110 -2.31 -6.57 -4.17
C ASP A 110 -1.65 -7.43 -5.25
N THR A 111 -1.16 -6.83 -6.35
CA THR A 111 -0.36 -7.51 -7.39
C THR A 111 0.95 -8.05 -6.81
N ILE A 112 1.69 -7.25 -6.03
CA ILE A 112 2.92 -7.71 -5.35
C ILE A 112 2.65 -8.93 -4.45
N MET A 113 1.51 -8.96 -3.75
CA MET A 113 1.17 -10.13 -2.93
C MET A 113 0.80 -11.38 -3.75
N GLU A 114 0.28 -11.21 -4.96
CA GLU A 114 0.03 -12.33 -5.89
C GLU A 114 1.34 -12.88 -6.44
N GLU A 115 2.30 -12.00 -6.76
CA GLU A 115 3.66 -12.40 -7.14
C GLU A 115 4.37 -13.15 -6.01
N TYR A 116 4.25 -12.67 -4.77
CA TYR A 116 4.79 -13.40 -3.62
C TYR A 116 4.12 -14.75 -3.42
N ASP A 117 2.81 -14.87 -3.64
CA ASP A 117 2.12 -16.16 -3.58
C ASP A 117 2.68 -17.16 -4.59
N ALA A 118 3.00 -16.72 -5.81
CA ALA A 118 3.60 -17.59 -6.82
C ALA A 118 4.94 -18.18 -6.35
N SER A 119 5.75 -17.39 -5.64
CA SER A 119 7.04 -17.81 -5.09
C SER A 119 6.97 -18.52 -3.72
N GLU A 120 5.96 -18.21 -2.90
CA GLU A 120 5.79 -18.71 -1.53
C GLU A 120 4.37 -19.30 -1.31
N GLN A 121 3.95 -20.19 -2.21
CA GLN A 121 2.58 -20.76 -2.29
C GLN A 121 2.03 -21.31 -0.97
N LYS A 122 2.91 -21.72 -0.05
CA LYS A 122 2.57 -22.28 1.26
C LYS A 122 1.84 -21.31 2.19
N TYR A 123 1.91 -20.00 1.94
CA TYR A 123 1.25 -19.00 2.81
C TYR A 123 -0.14 -18.58 2.34
N GLY A 124 -0.45 -18.60 1.04
CA GLY A 124 -1.75 -18.19 0.50
C GLY A 124 -1.92 -16.67 0.34
N PHE A 125 -0.82 -15.95 0.11
CA PHE A 125 -0.79 -14.50 -0.05
C PHE A 125 -1.72 -13.96 -1.13
N ALA A 126 -2.02 -14.72 -2.19
CA ALA A 126 -2.97 -14.27 -3.21
C ALA A 126 -4.38 -14.07 -2.64
N ARG A 127 -4.74 -14.75 -1.54
CA ARG A 127 -6.08 -14.68 -0.93
C ARG A 127 -6.19 -13.60 0.13
N HIS A 128 -5.36 -13.70 1.15
CA HIS A 128 -5.42 -12.82 2.32
C HIS A 128 -4.44 -11.66 2.24
N LYS A 129 -3.64 -11.57 1.18
CA LYS A 129 -2.72 -10.47 0.90
C LYS A 129 -1.80 -10.16 2.10
N GLY A 130 -1.39 -11.17 2.88
CA GLY A 130 -0.55 -10.99 4.07
C GLY A 130 -1.26 -10.45 5.33
N TYR A 131 -2.57 -10.19 5.30
CA TYR A 131 -3.34 -9.90 6.52
C TYR A 131 -3.39 -11.13 7.43
N GLY A 132 -3.51 -10.92 8.75
CA GLY A 132 -3.51 -11.97 9.79
C GLY A 132 -4.81 -12.78 9.84
N THR A 133 -5.23 -13.36 8.72
CA THR A 133 -6.39 -14.27 8.67
C THR A 133 -6.04 -15.60 9.33
N ARG A 134 -7.06 -16.39 9.70
CA ARG A 134 -6.85 -17.73 10.25
C ARG A 134 -6.00 -18.63 9.34
N GLU A 135 -6.19 -18.53 8.02
CA GLU A 135 -5.40 -19.23 7.01
C GLU A 135 -3.91 -18.85 7.11
N HIS A 136 -3.61 -17.56 7.14
CA HIS A 136 -2.24 -17.05 7.23
C HIS A 136 -1.57 -17.44 8.55
N LEU A 137 -2.27 -17.32 9.67
CA LEU A 137 -1.75 -17.70 10.99
C LEU A 137 -1.46 -19.21 11.08
N ASN A 138 -2.29 -20.05 10.45
CA ASN A 138 -2.03 -21.48 10.38
C ASN A 138 -0.79 -21.79 9.54
N ALA A 139 -0.62 -21.13 8.40
CA ALA A 139 0.58 -21.28 7.57
C ALA A 139 1.84 -20.83 8.32
N LEU A 140 1.78 -19.70 9.02
CA LEU A 140 2.86 -19.20 9.87
C LEU A 140 3.24 -20.19 10.98
N ARG A 141 2.26 -20.79 11.68
CA ARG A 141 2.52 -21.84 12.69
C ARG A 141 3.16 -23.09 12.09
N LYS A 142 2.76 -23.47 10.87
CA LYS A 142 3.24 -24.68 10.21
C LYS A 142 4.62 -24.52 9.57
N PHE A 143 4.90 -23.36 8.99
CA PHE A 143 6.06 -23.15 8.12
C PHE A 143 7.05 -22.10 8.64
N GLY A 144 6.74 -21.43 9.75
CA GLY A 144 7.49 -20.28 10.26
C GLY A 144 7.31 -19.02 9.40
N SER A 145 7.90 -17.90 9.82
CA SER A 145 7.93 -16.65 9.05
C SER A 145 8.93 -16.73 7.89
N SER A 146 8.59 -16.18 6.73
CA SER A 146 9.51 -15.93 5.62
C SER A 146 10.16 -14.54 5.66
N THR A 147 10.95 -14.20 4.64
CA THR A 147 11.62 -12.90 4.50
C THR A 147 10.65 -11.75 4.23
N ILE A 148 9.46 -12.03 3.69
CA ILE A 148 8.48 -10.98 3.39
C ILE A 148 7.57 -10.64 4.59
N HIS A 149 7.68 -11.38 5.69
CA HIS A 149 6.97 -11.10 6.93
C HIS A 149 7.64 -9.97 7.72
N ARG A 150 6.83 -9.10 8.33
CA ARG A 150 7.27 -8.05 9.24
C ARG A 150 7.45 -8.65 10.63
N LYS A 151 8.70 -8.96 11.01
CA LYS A 151 9.02 -9.68 12.24
C LYS A 151 8.84 -8.84 13.50
N SER A 152 8.75 -7.51 13.36
CA SER A 152 8.43 -6.61 14.48
C SER A 152 6.95 -6.60 14.85
N PHE A 153 6.07 -7.10 13.98
CA PHE A 153 4.62 -7.07 14.18
C PHE A 153 4.14 -8.31 14.95
N SER A 154 3.24 -8.12 15.91
CA SER A 154 2.42 -9.24 16.43
C SER A 154 1.46 -9.71 15.33
N PRO A 155 1.25 -11.02 15.13
CA PRO A 155 1.77 -12.14 15.95
C PRO A 155 3.10 -12.74 15.46
N VAL A 156 3.66 -12.28 14.34
CA VAL A 156 4.92 -12.83 13.77
C VAL A 156 6.06 -12.75 14.78
N ARG A 157 6.18 -11.63 15.50
CA ARG A 157 7.18 -11.42 16.55
C ARG A 157 7.14 -12.50 17.63
N GLU A 158 5.95 -12.87 18.07
CA GLU A 158 5.75 -13.87 19.13
C GLU A 158 6.16 -15.27 18.65
N MET A 159 5.81 -15.61 17.40
CA MET A 159 6.23 -16.88 16.77
C MET A 159 7.74 -16.98 16.59
N CYS A 160 8.41 -15.90 16.20
CA CYS A 160 9.87 -15.88 16.05
C CYS A 160 10.61 -15.96 17.40
N ALA A 161 9.99 -15.47 18.49
CA ALA A 161 10.57 -15.48 19.82
C ALA A 161 10.37 -16.81 20.58
N GLY A 162 9.78 -17.83 19.96
CA GLY A 162 9.44 -19.10 20.60
C GLY A 162 8.24 -19.03 21.55
N GLY A 163 7.46 -17.94 21.50
CA GLY A 163 6.21 -17.80 22.26
C GLY A 163 5.09 -18.59 21.60
N ALA A 164 4.37 -19.41 22.38
CA ALA A 164 3.13 -20.02 21.96
C ALA A 164 2.05 -18.93 21.78
N ILE A 165 1.24 -19.05 20.71
CA ILE A 165 0.06 -18.20 20.43
C ILE A 165 -1.17 -19.07 20.39
#